data_AF-A0A1Q4YIS5-F1
#
_entry.id   AF-A0A1Q4YIS5-F1
#
_cell.length_a   1.000
_cell.length_b   1.000
_cell.length_c   1.000
_cell.angle_alpha   90.00
_cell.angle_beta   90.00
_cell.angle_gamma   90.00
#
_symmetry.space_group_name_H-M   'P 1'
#
loop_
_entity.id
_entity.type
_entity.pdbx_description
1 polymer ?
#
loop_
_entity_poly.entity_id
_entity_poly.type
_entity_poly.pdbx_seq_one_letter_code
_entity_poly.pdbx_strand_id
1 'polypeptide(L)'
;MTGGEPFFSGIGEIVGRRHRISGLDPRSGTFELHDDDRKVRVELDSNLLAEYVTQLDERDIPGLSHSPRDAQDEVRIKRIAMWIEEMFEADIFGSLLEIRLDRSADGRVALVDRRGPARRSLPLANTEGGHWSPDRPGS
;
A
#
# COMPACT_ATOMS: atom_id res chain seq x y z
N MET A 1 11.08 -18.76 13.58
CA MET A 1 10.54 -17.74 12.64
C MET A 1 9.26 -18.32 12.10
N THR A 2 8.14 -17.66 12.34
CA THR A 2 6.94 -17.77 11.48
C THR A 2 7.42 -17.50 10.06
N GLY A 3 7.17 -18.45 9.15
CA GLY A 3 7.66 -18.34 7.78
C GLY A 3 7.12 -17.09 7.09
N GLY A 4 7.89 -16.51 6.16
CA GLY A 4 7.44 -15.35 5.38
C GLY A 4 6.12 -15.62 4.64
N GLU A 5 5.91 -16.87 4.20
CA GLU A 5 4.66 -17.32 3.57
C GLU A 5 3.43 -17.15 4.49
N PRO A 6 3.33 -17.78 5.69
CA PRO A 6 2.22 -17.55 6.62
C PRO A 6 1.96 -16.09 6.97
N PHE A 7 3.03 -15.31 7.13
CA PHE A 7 2.93 -13.90 7.48
C PHE A 7 2.29 -13.10 6.33
N PHE A 8 2.75 -13.31 5.10
CA PHE A 8 2.19 -12.67 3.92
C PHE A 8 0.77 -13.14 3.61
N SER A 9 0.46 -14.43 3.81
CA SER A 9 -0.90 -14.95 3.72
C SER A 9 -1.84 -14.23 4.68
N GLY A 10 -1.41 -14.00 5.94
CA GLY A 10 -2.20 -13.25 6.92
C GLY A 10 -2.48 -11.81 6.48
N ILE A 11 -1.54 -11.15 5.80
CA ILE A 11 -1.76 -9.81 5.24
C ILE A 11 -2.85 -9.87 4.16
N GLY A 12 -2.72 -10.81 3.21
CA GLY A 12 -3.70 -11.02 2.15
C GLY A 12 -5.09 -11.34 2.68
N GLU A 13 -5.19 -12.15 3.75
CA GLU A 13 -6.46 -12.47 4.41
C GLU A 13 -7.14 -11.24 5.02
N ILE A 14 -6.40 -10.34 5.67
CA ILE A 14 -6.97 -9.11 6.25
C ILE A 14 -7.48 -8.19 5.15
N VAL A 15 -6.62 -7.91 4.16
CA VAL A 15 -6.96 -7.04 3.03
C VAL A 15 -8.15 -7.60 2.24
N GLY A 16 -8.19 -8.92 2.04
CA GLY A 16 -9.26 -9.63 1.34
C GLY A 16 -10.64 -9.56 2.02
N ARG A 17 -10.73 -9.10 3.27
CA ARG A 17 -12.02 -8.89 3.96
C ARG A 17 -12.75 -7.64 3.46
N ARG A 18 -12.00 -6.66 2.96
CA ARG A 18 -12.53 -5.36 2.53
C ARG A 18 -12.41 -5.15 1.03
N HIS A 19 -11.39 -5.72 0.41
CA HIS A 19 -11.11 -5.57 -1.00
C HIS A 19 -11.14 -6.92 -1.71
N ARG A 20 -11.49 -6.90 -2.99
CA ARG A 20 -11.39 -8.08 -3.83
C ARG A 20 -9.91 -8.30 -4.19
N ILE A 21 -9.41 -9.50 -3.91
CA ILE A 21 -8.04 -9.90 -4.24
C ILE A 21 -8.01 -11.06 -5.26
N SER A 22 -6.94 -11.14 -6.06
CA SER A 22 -6.63 -12.35 -6.85
C SER A 22 -5.12 -12.61 -6.94
N GLY A 23 -4.74 -13.81 -7.38
CA GLY A 23 -3.34 -14.14 -7.64
C GLY A 23 -2.46 -14.09 -6.41
N LEU A 24 -3.00 -14.39 -5.22
CA LEU A 24 -2.23 -14.45 -3.98
C LEU A 24 -1.18 -15.55 -4.07
N ASP A 25 0.09 -15.14 -4.11
CA ASP A 25 1.25 -16.02 -4.09
C ASP A 25 2.15 -15.66 -2.90
N PRO A 26 2.03 -16.37 -1.77
CA PRO A 26 2.84 -16.14 -0.59
C PRO A 26 4.33 -16.41 -0.77
N ARG A 27 4.71 -17.18 -1.80
CA ARG A 27 6.12 -17.50 -2.07
C ARG A 27 6.86 -16.34 -2.71
N SER A 28 6.21 -15.72 -3.70
CA SER A 28 6.73 -14.50 -4.33
C SER A 28 6.40 -13.24 -3.57
N GLY A 29 5.48 -13.32 -2.59
CA GLY A 29 5.03 -12.16 -1.84
C GLY A 29 4.19 -11.22 -2.68
N THR A 30 3.31 -11.76 -3.54
CA THR A 30 2.50 -10.94 -4.46
C THR A 30 1.00 -11.24 -4.39
N PHE A 31 0.17 -10.23 -4.68
CA PHE A 31 -1.25 -10.37 -5.01
C PHE A 31 -1.76 -9.16 -5.80
N GLU A 32 -2.95 -9.27 -6.37
CA GLU A 32 -3.64 -8.16 -7.04
C GLU A 32 -4.83 -7.68 -6.21
N LEU A 33 -4.90 -6.38 -5.96
CA LEU A 33 -6.07 -5.65 -5.45
C LEU A 33 -6.94 -5.19 -6.60
N HIS A 34 -8.25 -5.36 -6.46
CA HIS A 34 -9.22 -4.98 -7.48
C HIS A 34 -10.08 -3.82 -6.98
N ASP A 35 -10.29 -2.88 -7.87
CA ASP A 35 -11.33 -1.86 -7.84
C ASP A 35 -12.18 -2.03 -9.11
N ASP A 36 -13.37 -1.43 -9.17
CA ASP A 36 -14.40 -1.78 -10.16
C ASP A 36 -13.89 -1.81 -11.61
N ASP A 37 -12.98 -0.88 -11.94
CA ASP A 37 -12.40 -0.74 -13.29
C ASP A 37 -10.89 -1.01 -13.37
N ARG A 38 -10.23 -1.43 -12.28
CA ARG A 38 -8.75 -1.49 -12.25
C ARG A 38 -8.18 -2.54 -11.32
N LYS A 39 -6.93 -2.94 -11.60
CA LYS A 39 -6.15 -3.86 -10.78
C LYS A 39 -4.81 -3.26 -10.38
N VAL A 40 -4.50 -3.34 -9.09
CA VAL A 40 -3.24 -2.87 -8.50
C VAL A 40 -2.48 -4.07 -7.96
N ARG A 41 -1.28 -4.29 -8.50
CA ARG A 41 -0.39 -5.36 -8.04
C ARG A 41 0.37 -4.92 -6.81
N VAL A 42 0.25 -5.69 -5.74
CA VAL A 42 1.01 -5.59 -4.48
C VAL A 42 2.18 -6.56 -4.57
N GLU A 43 3.38 -6.06 -4.26
CA GLU A 43 4.61 -6.85 -4.19
C GLU A 43 5.32 -6.53 -2.87
N LEU A 44 5.38 -7.53 -1.98
CA LEU A 44 6.15 -7.53 -0.75
C LEU A 44 6.99 -8.80 -0.74
N ASP A 45 8.12 -8.76 -1.44
CA ASP A 45 9.05 -9.88 -1.41
C ASP A 45 9.55 -10.12 0.03
N SER A 46 10.20 -11.27 0.23
CA SER A 46 10.64 -11.70 1.56
C SER A 46 11.63 -10.74 2.23
N ASN A 47 12.42 -10.00 1.45
CA ASN A 47 13.37 -9.03 2.00
C ASN A 47 12.63 -7.78 2.46
N LEU A 48 11.77 -7.23 1.61
CA LEU A 48 10.97 -6.06 1.92
C LEU A 48 10.02 -6.31 3.10
N LEU A 49 9.44 -7.52 3.18
CA LEU A 49 8.62 -7.92 4.32
C LEU A 49 9.43 -7.99 5.62
N ALA A 50 10.67 -8.50 5.56
CA ALA A 50 11.57 -8.55 6.71
C ALA A 50 11.99 -7.14 7.17
N GLU A 51 12.21 -6.22 6.22
CA GLU A 51 12.48 -4.82 6.52
C GLU A 51 11.30 -4.17 7.24
N TYR A 52 10.07 -4.36 6.77
CA TYR A 52 8.88 -3.84 7.47
C TYR A 52 8.69 -4.44 8.85
N VAL A 53 8.93 -5.75 9.02
CA VAL A 53 8.85 -6.39 10.34
C VAL A 53 9.90 -5.83 11.30
N THR A 54 11.09 -5.52 10.79
CA THR A 54 12.17 -4.92 11.59
C THR A 54 11.85 -3.47 11.96
N GLN A 55 11.25 -2.72 11.03
CA GLN A 55 10.81 -1.34 11.28
C GLN A 55 9.65 -1.30 12.28
N LEU A 56 8.71 -2.24 12.21
CA LEU A 56 7.58 -2.33 13.14
C LEU A 56 8.00 -2.93 14.49
N ASP A 57 8.75 -2.14 15.25
CA ASP A 57 9.25 -2.45 16.58
C ASP A 57 8.47 -1.69 17.69
N GLU A 58 9.01 -1.69 18.91
CA GLU A 58 8.41 -1.01 20.07
C GLU A 58 8.25 0.51 19.87
N ARG A 59 9.08 1.15 19.04
CA ARG A 59 9.02 2.58 18.76
C ARG A 59 7.79 2.92 17.93
N ASP A 60 7.43 2.05 17.00
CA ASP A 60 6.27 2.20 16.12
C ASP A 60 4.98 1.65 16.75
N ILE A 61 5.10 0.62 17.59
CA ILE A 61 3.98 -0.04 18.26
C ILE A 61 4.29 -0.16 19.76
N PRO A 62 3.84 0.80 20.59
CA PRO A 62 4.03 0.73 22.04
C PRO A 62 3.41 -0.52 22.65
N GLY A 63 4.16 -1.22 23.49
CA GLY A 63 3.76 -2.46 24.15
C GLY A 63 3.99 -3.74 23.34
N LEU A 64 4.54 -3.64 22.12
CA LEU A 64 4.75 -4.80 21.25
C LEU A 64 5.72 -5.81 21.87
N SER A 65 6.86 -5.35 22.39
CA SER A 65 7.91 -6.18 22.99
C SER A 65 7.45 -6.96 24.23
N HIS A 66 6.37 -6.50 24.90
CA HIS A 66 5.79 -7.14 26.06
C HIS A 66 4.84 -8.30 25.71
N SER A 67 4.44 -8.40 24.44
CA SER A 67 3.51 -9.43 23.95
C SER A 67 4.26 -10.70 23.49
N PRO A 68 3.63 -11.88 23.58
CA PRO A 68 4.15 -13.09 22.94
C PRO A 68 4.36 -12.90 21.44
N ARG A 69 5.33 -13.60 20.86
CA ARG A 69 5.74 -13.43 19.46
C ARG A 69 4.57 -13.53 18.46
N ASP A 70 3.68 -14.49 18.65
CA ASP A 70 2.53 -14.67 17.73
C ASP A 70 1.59 -13.46 17.78
N ALA A 71 1.37 -12.88 18.96
CA ALA A 71 0.60 -11.64 19.11
C ALA A 71 1.31 -10.44 18.50
N GLN A 72 2.65 -10.38 18.60
CA GLN A 72 3.42 -9.33 17.91
C GLN A 72 3.26 -9.43 16.39
N ASP A 73 3.38 -10.65 15.85
CA ASP A 73 3.26 -10.90 14.42
C ASP A 73 1.85 -10.55 13.92
N GLU A 74 0.80 -10.90 14.67
CA GLU A 74 -0.57 -10.46 14.33
C GLU A 74 -0.71 -8.94 14.26
N VAL A 75 -0.12 -8.19 15.19
CA VAL A 75 -0.20 -6.73 15.19
C VAL A 75 0.56 -6.15 14.00
N ARG A 76 1.74 -6.70 13.68
CA ARG A 76 2.52 -6.30 12.50
C ARG A 76 1.77 -6.59 11.20
N ILE A 77 1.17 -7.77 11.08
CA ILE A 77 0.32 -8.16 9.93
C ILE A 77 -0.82 -7.15 9.76
N LYS A 78 -1.55 -6.84 10.85
CA LYS A 78 -2.63 -5.84 10.83
C LYS A 78 -2.13 -4.46 10.39
N ARG A 79 -0.95 -4.05 10.86
CA ARG A 79 -0.37 -2.75 10.53
C ARG A 79 0.03 -2.65 9.05
N ILE A 80 0.67 -3.68 8.52
CA ILE A 80 1.05 -3.72 7.10
C ILE A 80 -0.20 -3.79 6.21
N ALA A 81 -1.20 -4.58 6.58
CA ALA A 81 -2.46 -4.64 5.86
C ALA A 81 -3.14 -3.26 5.80
N MET A 82 -3.18 -2.53 6.92
CA MET A 82 -3.71 -1.16 6.98
C MET A 82 -2.96 -0.20 6.04
N TRP A 83 -1.63 -0.26 6.00
CA TRP A 83 -0.85 0.58 5.06
C TRP A 83 -1.14 0.27 3.60
N ILE A 84 -1.34 -1.01 3.25
CA ILE A 84 -1.73 -1.40 1.90
C ILE A 84 -3.11 -0.81 1.54
N GLU A 85 -4.09 -0.91 2.44
CA GLU A 85 -5.43 -0.32 2.27
C GLU A 85 -5.36 1.19 2.10
N GLU A 86 -4.66 1.90 2.99
CA GLU A 86 -4.54 3.36 2.98
C GLU A 86 -3.93 3.88 1.66
N MET A 87 -2.86 3.24 1.18
CA MET A 87 -2.25 3.62 -0.10
C MET A 87 -3.19 3.35 -1.28
N PHE A 88 -3.88 2.21 -1.26
CA PHE A 88 -4.80 1.85 -2.33
C PHE A 88 -5.97 2.84 -2.41
N GLU A 89 -6.57 3.18 -1.27
CA GLU A 89 -7.64 4.17 -1.19
C GLU A 89 -7.17 5.58 -1.57
N ALA A 90 -5.97 5.98 -1.14
CA ALA A 90 -5.38 7.26 -1.53
C ALA A 90 -5.14 7.35 -3.05
N ASP A 91 -4.72 6.25 -3.68
CA ASP A 91 -4.56 6.15 -5.13
C ASP A 91 -5.90 6.22 -5.88
N ILE A 92 -6.96 5.57 -5.36
CA ILE A 92 -8.33 5.73 -5.89
C ILE A 92 -8.74 7.20 -5.82
N PHE A 93 -8.58 7.81 -4.65
CA PHE A 93 -9.01 9.19 -4.40
C PHE A 93 -8.26 10.19 -5.28
N GLY A 94 -6.94 10.05 -5.40
CA GLY A 94 -6.11 10.87 -6.30
C GLY A 94 -6.58 10.79 -7.74
N SER A 95 -6.83 9.56 -8.23
CA SER A 95 -7.34 9.32 -9.58
C SER A 95 -8.71 9.99 -9.81
N LEU A 96 -9.63 9.90 -8.85
CA LEU A 96 -10.97 10.52 -8.96
C LEU A 96 -10.90 12.06 -8.92
N LEU A 97 -9.98 12.63 -8.14
CA LEU A 97 -9.77 14.08 -8.07
C LEU A 97 -9.24 14.62 -9.40
N GLU A 98 -8.26 13.95 -10.01
CA GLU A 98 -7.73 14.30 -11.34
C GLU A 98 -8.84 14.25 -12.40
N ILE A 99 -9.68 13.21 -12.42
CA ILE A 99 -10.81 13.11 -13.34
C ILE A 99 -11.81 14.27 -13.15
N ARG A 100 -12.07 14.68 -11.90
CA ARG A 100 -12.97 15.82 -11.62
C ARG A 100 -12.37 17.15 -12.07
N LEU A 101 -11.06 17.35 -11.89
CA LEU A 101 -10.35 18.54 -12.33
C LEU A 101 -10.32 18.62 -13.87
N ASP A 102 -9.96 17.53 -14.55
CA ASP A 102 -10.01 17.44 -16.03
C ASP A 102 -11.43 17.69 -16.57
N ARG A 103 -12.45 17.13 -15.91
CA ARG A 103 -13.85 17.37 -16.29
C ARG A 103 -14.24 18.85 -16.15
N SER A 104 -13.77 19.52 -15.10
CA SER A 104 -14.02 20.94 -14.90
C SER A 104 -13.29 21.82 -15.91
N ALA A 105 -12.17 21.34 -16.46
CA ALA A 105 -11.36 22.05 -17.44
C ALA A 105 -11.85 21.86 -18.89
N ASP A 106 -12.25 20.65 -19.30
CA ASP A 106 -12.43 20.32 -20.73
C ASP A 106 -13.80 19.74 -21.15
N GLY A 107 -14.72 19.43 -20.23
CA GLY A 107 -16.11 19.05 -20.56
C GLY A 107 -16.31 17.82 -21.47
N ARG A 108 -15.25 17.12 -21.91
CA ARG A 108 -15.31 15.93 -22.78
C ARG A 108 -14.43 14.84 -22.20
N VAL A 109 -15.05 13.70 -21.88
CA VAL A 109 -14.36 12.55 -21.29
C VAL A 109 -14.02 11.55 -22.40
N ALA A 110 -12.73 11.30 -22.62
CA ALA A 110 -12.26 10.07 -23.22
C ALA A 110 -11.64 9.24 -22.09
N LEU A 111 -12.38 8.23 -21.62
CA LEU A 111 -11.89 7.17 -20.73
C LEU A 111 -10.95 6.29 -21.55
N VAL A 112 -9.75 6.78 -21.84
CA VAL A 112 -8.66 5.95 -22.33
C VAL A 112 -7.88 5.48 -21.11
N ASP A 113 -7.77 4.17 -21.01
CA ASP A 113 -6.97 3.30 -20.13
C ASP A 113 -5.68 3.94 -19.55
N ARG A 114 -5.85 4.98 -18.71
CA ARG A 114 -4.75 5.72 -18.09
C ARG A 114 -4.42 5.03 -16.77
N ARG A 115 -3.23 4.44 -16.72
CA ARG A 115 -2.53 4.14 -15.46
C ARG A 115 -2.65 5.38 -14.57
N GLY A 116 -3.20 5.21 -13.38
CA GLY A 116 -3.31 6.25 -12.36
C GLY A 116 -1.96 6.91 -12.03
N PRO A 117 -1.96 7.90 -11.13
CA PRO A 117 -0.76 8.67 -10.78
C PRO A 117 0.40 7.75 -10.40
N ALA A 118 1.63 8.25 -10.57
CA ALA A 118 2.85 7.50 -10.27
C ALA A 118 2.73 6.88 -8.87
N ARG A 119 2.77 5.53 -8.84
CA ARG A 119 2.58 4.73 -7.62
C ARG A 119 3.50 5.27 -6.52
N ARG A 120 2.91 5.72 -5.41
CA ARG A 120 3.70 5.99 -4.21
C ARG A 120 4.20 4.66 -3.68
N SER A 121 5.52 4.55 -3.50
CA SER A 121 6.09 3.45 -2.74
C SER A 121 5.57 3.52 -1.31
N LEU A 122 5.43 2.35 -0.68
CA LEU A 122 5.23 2.27 0.77
C LEU A 122 6.27 3.16 1.47
N PRO A 123 5.85 3.96 2.47
CA PRO A 123 6.74 4.90 3.11
C PRO A 123 7.89 4.15 3.80
N LEU A 124 9.11 4.40 3.35
CA LEU A 124 10.34 4.11 4.07
C LEU A 124 10.58 5.30 5.00
N ALA A 125 10.40 5.14 6.30
CA ALA A 125 10.65 6.19 7.27
C ALA A 125 12.17 6.39 7.45
N ASN A 126 12.79 7.10 6.51
CA ASN A 126 14.06 7.83 6.68
C ASN A 126 14.26 8.95 5.64
N THR A 127 13.19 9.42 4.97
CA THR A 127 13.24 10.61 4.11
C THR A 127 12.52 11.78 4.75
N GLU A 128 13.00 12.21 5.93
CA GLU A 128 12.98 13.65 6.21
C GLU A 128 14.01 14.30 5.27
N GLY A 129 13.52 14.99 4.23
CA GLY A 129 14.38 15.80 3.36
C GLY A 129 13.98 15.74 1.88
N GLY A 130 12.87 16.39 1.54
CA GLY A 130 12.48 16.59 0.15
C GLY A 130 11.49 17.73 0.03
N HIS A 131 12.00 18.96 -0.07
CA HIS A 131 11.23 20.16 -0.38
C HIS A 131 10.30 19.91 -1.58
N TRP A 132 8.99 20.14 -1.39
CA TRP A 132 8.08 20.37 -2.51
C TRP A 132 8.10 21.87 -2.82
N SER A 133 8.95 22.29 -3.74
CA SER A 133 8.72 23.51 -4.51
C SER A 133 8.02 23.13 -5.80
N PRO A 134 6.82 23.65 -6.09
CA PRO A 134 6.25 23.55 -7.41
C PRO A 134 6.99 24.56 -8.30
N ASP A 135 7.94 24.08 -9.11
CA ASP A 135 8.44 24.90 -10.22
C ASP A 135 7.26 25.14 -11.17
N ARG A 136 6.74 26.37 -11.13
CA ARG A 136 5.83 26.90 -12.15
C ARG A 136 6.59 27.01 -13.47
N PRO A 137 5.98 26.67 -14.61
CA PRO A 137 6.51 27.11 -15.89
C PRO A 137 6.17 28.60 -16.08
N GLY A 138 7.22 29.41 -16.32
CA GLY A 138 7.13 30.65 -17.09
C GLY A 138 6.75 31.94 -16.36
N SER A 139 7.76 32.75 -16.06
CA SER A 139 7.84 34.17 -16.48
C SER A 139 9.31 34.58 -16.58
#